data_AF-A0A0F9SMN9-F1
#
_entry.id   AF-A0A0F9SMN9-F1
#
_cell.length_a   1.000
_cell.length_b   1.000
_cell.length_c   1.000
_cell.angle_alpha   90.00
_cell.angle_beta   90.00
_cell.angle_gamma   90.00
#
_symmetry.space_group_name_H-M   'P 1'
#
loop_
_entity.id
_entity.type
_entity.pdbx_description
1 polymer ?
#
loop_
_entity_poly.entity_id
_entity_poly.type
_entity_poly.pdbx_seq_one_letter_code
_entity_poly.pdbx_strand_id
1 'polypeptide(L)'
;MEQLIIAIIGGIISGIIVGIFLLLLNKIKWDLIFYKRRIKRVLKKYLEIRNNRSKERKIRIKFGELIDVAHNKLQKMGFSITNQGNMIKNNKFAIYLLRMSDTTEIKQSKYIKRFYIHKLDNGRPYKPNIIFYSEEFSEESKEISKDQVIHDFIKFLKKK
;
A
#
# COMPACT_ATOMS: atom_id res chain seq x y z
N MET A 1 28.14 49.45 -5.98
CA MET A 1 26.67 49.27 -5.86
C MET A 1 26.17 48.01 -6.53
N GLU A 2 26.60 47.69 -7.76
CA GLU A 2 26.13 46.50 -8.49
C GLU A 2 26.35 45.17 -7.77
N GLN A 3 27.52 44.94 -7.15
CA GLN A 3 27.79 43.72 -6.40
C GLN A 3 26.84 43.51 -5.19
N LEU A 4 26.44 44.61 -4.54
CA LEU A 4 25.48 44.57 -3.42
C LEU A 4 24.08 44.17 -3.92
N ILE A 5 23.66 44.71 -5.06
CA ILE A 5 22.37 44.40 -5.68
C ILE A 5 22.32 42.93 -6.13
N ILE A 6 23.39 42.43 -6.74
CA ILE A 6 23.50 41.02 -7.16
C ILE A 6 23.44 40.08 -5.96
N ALA A 7 24.13 40.41 -4.85
CA ALA A 7 24.11 39.61 -3.63
C ALA A 7 22.71 39.57 -2.98
N ILE A 8 22.00 40.71 -2.94
CA ILE A 8 20.63 40.79 -2.42
C ILE A 8 19.67 39.96 -3.27
N ILE A 9 19.73 40.07 -4.59
CA ILE A 9 18.90 39.29 -5.51
C ILE A 9 19.19 37.80 -5.36
N GLY A 10 20.46 37.40 -5.28
CA GLY A 10 20.86 36.02 -5.05
C GLY A 10 20.36 35.45 -3.71
N GLY A 11 20.40 36.26 -2.64
CA GLY A 11 19.85 35.90 -1.33
C GLY A 11 18.33 35.69 -1.36
N ILE A 12 17.59 36.55 -2.03
CA ILE A 12 16.12 36.44 -2.14
C ILE A 12 15.74 35.19 -2.95
N ILE A 13 16.38 34.97 -4.10
CA ILE A 13 16.10 33.81 -4.96
C ILE A 13 16.40 32.50 -4.22
N SER A 14 17.56 32.42 -3.54
CA SER A 14 17.93 31.22 -2.77
C SER A 14 16.96 30.96 -1.61
N GLY A 15 16.52 31.99 -0.89
CA GLY A 15 15.51 31.88 0.17
C GLY A 15 14.16 31.35 -0.35
N ILE A 16 13.68 31.85 -1.49
CA ILE A 16 12.43 31.40 -2.11
C ILE A 16 12.54 29.92 -2.53
N ILE A 17 13.64 29.52 -3.17
CA ILE A 17 13.86 28.13 -3.60
C ILE A 17 13.84 27.18 -2.41
N VAL A 18 14.55 27.52 -1.32
CA VAL A 18 14.57 26.72 -0.08
C VAL A 18 13.18 26.64 0.53
N GLY A 19 12.43 27.74 0.58
CA GLY A 19 11.06 27.77 1.09
C GLY A 19 10.10 26.87 0.31
N ILE A 20 10.12 26.94 -1.02
CA ILE A 20 9.32 26.07 -1.89
C ILE A 20 9.71 24.60 -1.70
N PHE A 21 11.00 24.31 -1.61
CA PHE A 21 11.50 22.95 -1.41
C PHE A 21 11.01 22.35 -0.07
N LEU A 22 11.05 23.12 1.02
CA LEU A 22 10.53 22.69 2.33
C LEU A 22 9.02 22.42 2.30
N LEU A 23 8.24 23.27 1.63
CA LEU A 23 6.80 23.07 1.47
C LEU A 23 6.48 21.80 0.67
N LEU A 24 7.22 21.53 -0.40
CA LEU A 24 7.07 20.31 -1.20
C LEU A 24 7.37 19.05 -0.38
N LEU A 25 8.45 19.04 0.41
CA LEU A 25 8.78 17.93 1.30
C LEU A 25 7.69 17.69 2.34
N ASN A 26 7.11 18.76 2.92
CA ASN A 26 6.05 18.62 3.91
C ASN A 26 4.78 18.02 3.28
N LYS A 27 4.35 18.51 2.12
CA LYS A 27 3.18 17.97 1.39
C LYS A 27 3.33 16.48 1.08
N ILE A 28 4.50 16.06 0.62
CA ILE A 28 4.81 14.65 0.31
C ILE A 28 4.66 13.76 1.55
N LYS A 29 5.11 14.23 2.74
CA LYS A 29 4.98 13.47 3.99
C LYS A 29 3.52 13.27 4.38
N TRP A 30 2.69 14.31 4.29
CA TRP A 30 1.26 14.22 4.60
C TRP A 30 0.51 13.27 3.66
N ASP A 31 0.76 13.36 2.36
CA ASP A 31 0.13 12.47 1.36
C ASP A 31 0.39 10.99 1.66
N LEU A 32 1.61 10.67 2.09
CA LEU A 32 1.99 9.32 2.47
C LEU A 32 1.30 8.85 3.76
N ILE A 33 1.19 9.74 4.76
CA ILE A 33 0.48 9.46 6.02
C ILE A 33 -1.01 9.18 5.75
N PHE A 34 -1.67 10.02 4.95
CA PHE A 34 -3.07 9.81 4.58
C PHE A 34 -3.26 8.50 3.83
N TYR A 35 -2.35 8.16 2.92
CA TYR A 35 -2.40 6.90 2.18
C TYR A 35 -2.32 5.68 3.11
N LYS A 36 -1.35 5.64 4.03
CA LYS A 36 -1.22 4.57 5.05
C LYS A 36 -2.50 4.44 5.90
N ARG A 37 -3.06 5.57 6.34
CA ARG A 37 -4.32 5.59 7.11
C ARG A 37 -5.50 5.02 6.32
N ARG A 38 -5.57 5.30 5.01
CA ARG A 38 -6.62 4.74 4.14
C ARG A 38 -6.47 3.22 3.96
N ILE A 39 -5.28 2.70 3.67
CA ILE A 39 -5.04 1.23 3.62
C ILE A 39 -5.52 0.58 4.92
N LYS A 40 -5.05 1.11 6.05
CA LYS A 40 -5.41 0.60 7.38
C LYS A 40 -6.92 0.57 7.60
N ARG A 41 -7.63 1.65 7.25
CA ARG A 41 -9.08 1.72 7.43
C ARG A 41 -9.80 0.67 6.57
N VAL A 42 -9.35 0.48 5.33
CA VAL A 42 -9.90 -0.53 4.42
C VAL A 42 -9.69 -1.93 4.98
N LEU A 43 -8.47 -2.28 5.42
CA LEU A 43 -8.16 -3.60 5.98
C LEU A 43 -8.80 -3.88 7.35
N LYS A 44 -8.97 -2.86 8.19
CA LYS A 44 -9.74 -3.01 9.43
C LYS A 44 -11.22 -3.30 9.13
N LYS A 45 -11.81 -2.50 8.26
CA LYS A 45 -13.20 -2.68 7.84
C LYS A 45 -13.41 -4.02 7.15
N TYR A 46 -12.41 -4.51 6.41
CA TYR A 46 -12.40 -5.85 5.85
C TYR A 46 -12.60 -6.91 6.93
N LEU A 47 -11.79 -6.89 7.99
CA LEU A 47 -11.87 -7.85 9.09
C LEU A 47 -13.22 -7.81 9.81
N GLU A 48 -13.77 -6.61 10.01
CA GLU A 48 -15.07 -6.41 10.66
C GLU A 48 -16.24 -7.04 9.87
N ILE A 49 -16.14 -7.08 8.54
CA ILE A 49 -17.26 -7.48 7.66
C ILE A 49 -16.99 -8.77 6.90
N ARG A 50 -15.88 -9.47 7.15
CA ARG A 50 -15.41 -10.59 6.30
C ARG A 50 -16.46 -11.69 6.12
N ASN A 51 -17.26 -11.95 7.14
CA ASN A 51 -18.35 -12.94 7.11
C ASN A 51 -19.56 -12.49 6.27
N ASN A 52 -19.63 -11.22 5.82
CA ASN A 52 -20.68 -10.71 4.94
C ASN A 52 -20.15 -10.57 3.51
N ARG A 53 -20.41 -11.59 2.68
CA ARG A 53 -19.88 -11.70 1.30
C ARG A 53 -20.09 -10.44 0.44
N SER A 54 -21.26 -9.83 0.49
CA SER A 54 -21.58 -8.63 -0.32
C SER A 54 -20.77 -7.41 0.12
N LYS A 55 -20.70 -7.16 1.44
CA LYS A 55 -19.95 -6.03 1.99
C LYS A 55 -18.44 -6.24 1.84
N GLU A 56 -17.99 -7.47 2.03
CA GLU A 56 -16.59 -7.89 1.90
C GLU A 56 -16.07 -7.68 0.47
N ARG A 57 -16.83 -8.10 -0.55
CA ARG A 57 -16.49 -7.89 -1.97
C ARG A 57 -16.23 -6.41 -2.26
N LYS A 58 -17.13 -5.52 -1.79
CA LYS A 58 -16.98 -4.06 -1.97
C LYS A 58 -15.69 -3.53 -1.35
N ILE A 59 -15.27 -4.06 -0.20
CA ILE A 59 -14.03 -3.63 0.44
C ILE A 59 -12.79 -4.18 -0.27
N ARG A 60 -12.81 -5.41 -0.81
CA ARG A 60 -11.71 -5.90 -1.65
C ARG A 60 -11.50 -5.08 -2.91
N ILE A 61 -12.59 -4.69 -3.59
CA ILE A 61 -12.53 -3.79 -4.75
C ILE A 61 -11.81 -2.50 -4.35
N LYS A 62 -12.25 -1.87 -3.26
CA LYS A 62 -11.66 -0.64 -2.74
C LYS A 62 -10.19 -0.80 -2.32
N PHE A 63 -9.81 -1.97 -1.83
CA PHE A 63 -8.42 -2.28 -1.52
C PHE A 63 -7.56 -2.33 -2.78
N GLY A 64 -8.07 -2.95 -3.85
CA GLY A 64 -7.39 -3.04 -5.15
C GLY A 64 -7.18 -1.70 -5.79
N GLU A 65 -8.25 -0.90 -5.90
CA GLU A 65 -8.18 0.47 -6.42
C GLU A 65 -7.13 1.30 -5.68
N LEU A 66 -7.07 1.16 -4.35
CA LEU A 66 -6.17 1.92 -3.52
C LEU A 66 -4.70 1.52 -3.71
N ILE A 67 -4.44 0.27 -4.05
CA ILE A 67 -3.11 -0.22 -4.40
C ILE A 67 -2.70 0.26 -5.80
N ASP A 68 -3.61 0.17 -6.77
CA ASP A 68 -3.33 0.43 -8.19
C ASP A 68 -2.96 1.88 -8.46
N VAL A 69 -3.69 2.82 -7.87
CA VAL A 69 -3.49 4.27 -8.11
C VAL A 69 -2.29 4.85 -7.37
N ALA A 70 -1.54 4.05 -6.61
CA ALA A 70 -0.60 4.54 -5.62
C ALA A 70 0.76 3.85 -5.67
N HIS A 71 1.20 3.41 -6.85
CA HIS A 71 2.50 2.77 -7.08
C HIS A 71 3.66 3.55 -6.44
N ASN A 72 3.76 4.85 -6.75
CA ASN A 72 4.81 5.72 -6.19
C ASN A 72 4.76 5.83 -4.66
N LYS A 73 3.56 5.76 -4.05
CA LYS A 73 3.41 5.82 -2.59
C LYS A 73 3.84 4.51 -1.94
N LEU A 74 3.53 3.38 -2.56
CA LEU A 74 3.98 2.05 -2.11
C LEU A 74 5.50 1.92 -2.22
N GLN A 75 6.11 2.40 -3.32
CA GLN A 75 7.57 2.46 -3.47
C GLN A 75 8.22 3.33 -2.39
N LYS A 76 7.67 4.52 -2.10
CA LYS A 76 8.14 5.37 -0.98
C LYS A 76 7.99 4.71 0.39
N MET A 77 7.12 3.71 0.53
CA MET A 77 6.98 2.88 1.74
C MET A 77 7.96 1.68 1.77
N GLY A 78 8.80 1.54 0.75
CA GLY A 78 9.77 0.46 0.58
C GLY A 78 9.19 -0.80 -0.03
N PHE A 79 8.01 -0.74 -0.66
CA PHE A 79 7.45 -1.88 -1.38
C PHE A 79 7.86 -1.85 -2.85
N SER A 80 8.37 -2.98 -3.34
CA SER A 80 8.43 -3.29 -4.77
C SER A 80 7.09 -3.86 -5.24
N ILE A 81 6.69 -3.53 -6.46
CA ILE A 81 5.49 -4.05 -7.10
C ILE A 81 5.91 -4.81 -8.35
N THR A 82 5.50 -6.07 -8.45
CA THR A 82 5.90 -7.02 -9.51
C THR A 82 4.67 -7.78 -10.02
N ASN A 83 4.87 -8.66 -11.00
CA ASN A 83 3.82 -9.49 -11.59
C ASN A 83 2.62 -8.65 -12.07
N GLN A 84 2.89 -7.59 -12.84
CA GLN A 84 1.86 -6.69 -13.39
C GLN A 84 0.96 -6.05 -12.32
N GLY A 85 1.49 -5.80 -11.11
CA GLY A 85 0.71 -5.21 -10.02
C GLY A 85 -0.01 -6.23 -9.13
N ASN A 86 0.24 -7.53 -9.31
CA ASN A 86 -0.36 -8.59 -8.51
C ASN A 86 0.47 -8.98 -7.29
N MET A 87 1.73 -8.53 -7.20
CA MET A 87 2.58 -8.79 -6.03
C MET A 87 3.17 -7.49 -5.51
N ILE A 88 2.98 -7.22 -4.21
CA ILE A 88 3.51 -6.05 -3.51
C ILE A 88 4.35 -6.57 -2.34
N LYS A 89 5.67 -6.36 -2.37
CA LYS A 89 6.57 -6.97 -1.38
C LYS A 89 7.62 -5.99 -0.87
N ASN A 90 7.99 -6.13 0.39
CA ASN A 90 9.17 -5.51 0.99
C ASN A 90 9.94 -6.56 1.81
N ASN A 91 10.81 -6.13 2.73
CA ASN A 91 11.57 -7.05 3.56
C ASN A 91 10.78 -7.73 4.68
N LYS A 92 9.57 -7.27 5.01
CA LYS A 92 8.74 -7.76 6.13
C LYS A 92 7.41 -8.39 5.71
N PHE A 93 6.88 -8.03 4.55
CA PHE A 93 5.58 -8.49 4.08
C PHE A 93 5.56 -8.64 2.55
N ALA A 94 4.86 -9.67 2.07
CA ALA A 94 4.40 -9.77 0.69
C ALA A 94 2.87 -9.85 0.66
N ILE A 95 2.26 -9.12 -0.25
CA ILE A 95 0.84 -9.15 -0.53
C ILE A 95 0.69 -9.66 -1.95
N TYR A 96 -0.11 -10.71 -2.10
CA TYR A 96 -0.43 -11.29 -3.38
C TYR A 96 -1.89 -11.08 -3.68
N LEU A 97 -2.17 -10.62 -4.89
CA LEU A 97 -3.49 -10.26 -5.37
C LEU A 97 -3.83 -11.17 -6.54
N LEU A 98 -4.94 -11.89 -6.43
CA LEU A 98 -5.58 -12.49 -7.60
C LEU A 98 -6.71 -11.57 -8.03
N ARG A 99 -6.59 -11.05 -9.24
CA ARG A 99 -7.63 -10.25 -9.90
C ARG A 99 -8.52 -11.18 -10.70
N MET A 100 -9.79 -10.84 -10.82
CA MET A 100 -10.58 -11.44 -11.90
C MET A 100 -10.16 -10.81 -13.22
N SER A 101 -10.37 -11.52 -14.32
CA SER A 101 -10.51 -10.95 -15.64
C SER A 101 -12.01 -10.84 -15.89
N ASP A 102 -12.51 -9.69 -16.36
CA ASP A 102 -13.86 -9.70 -16.94
C ASP A 102 -13.73 -10.51 -18.22
N THR A 103 -14.56 -11.54 -18.37
CA THR A 103 -14.59 -12.44 -19.54
C THR A 103 -15.19 -11.77 -20.78
N THR A 104 -15.15 -10.44 -20.85
CA THR A 104 -15.48 -9.65 -22.02
C THR A 104 -14.23 -8.89 -22.43
N GLU A 105 -13.81 -9.16 -23.65
CA GLU A 105 -12.58 -8.73 -24.31
C GLU A 105 -12.00 -7.39 -23.83
N ILE A 106 -10.74 -7.45 -23.38
CA ILE A 106 -9.82 -6.30 -23.25
C ILE A 106 -10.22 -5.25 -22.19
N LYS A 107 -10.48 -5.67 -20.94
CA LYS A 107 -10.22 -4.81 -19.76
C LYS A 107 -9.67 -5.65 -18.63
N GLN A 108 -8.46 -5.34 -18.15
CA GLN A 108 -7.97 -5.84 -16.85
C GLN A 108 -9.12 -5.68 -15.84
N SER A 109 -9.67 -6.77 -15.29
CA SER A 109 -10.73 -6.56 -14.30
C SER A 109 -10.11 -5.85 -13.10
N LYS A 110 -10.76 -4.74 -12.75
CA LYS A 110 -10.26 -3.73 -11.81
C LYS A 110 -10.24 -4.24 -10.36
N TYR A 111 -10.77 -5.43 -10.08
CA TYR A 111 -11.03 -5.84 -8.71
C TYR A 111 -10.27 -7.09 -8.27
N ILE A 112 -9.81 -7.02 -7.03
CA ILE A 112 -9.21 -8.15 -6.32
C ILE A 112 -10.33 -9.16 -6.02
N LYS A 113 -10.22 -10.35 -6.61
CA LYS A 113 -11.05 -11.51 -6.25
C LYS A 113 -10.66 -12.00 -4.86
N ARG A 114 -9.36 -12.24 -4.65
CA ARG A 114 -8.80 -12.73 -3.40
C ARG A 114 -7.39 -12.20 -3.22
N PHE A 115 -6.98 -12.06 -1.97
CA PHE A 115 -5.61 -11.69 -1.63
C PHE A 115 -5.11 -12.48 -0.43
N TYR A 116 -3.79 -12.58 -0.31
CA TYR A 116 -3.18 -13.06 0.91
C TYR A 116 -1.97 -12.20 1.30
N ILE A 117 -1.69 -12.15 2.59
CA ILE A 117 -0.56 -11.42 3.17
C ILE A 117 0.36 -12.44 3.82
N HIS A 118 1.61 -12.45 3.40
CA HIS A 118 2.64 -13.34 3.90
C HIS A 118 3.66 -12.52 4.71
N LYS A 119 3.95 -12.95 5.94
CA LYS A 119 5.03 -12.40 6.74
C LYS A 119 6.39 -12.85 6.19
N LEU A 120 7.32 -11.91 6.07
CA LEU A 120 8.66 -12.16 5.57
C LEU A 120 9.69 -11.84 6.64
N ASP A 121 10.82 -12.54 6.55
CA ASP A 121 12.06 -12.20 7.25
C ASP A 121 13.13 -11.86 6.21
N ASN A 122 13.57 -10.59 6.21
CA ASN A 122 14.52 -10.05 5.23
C ASN A 122 14.18 -10.37 3.77
N GLY A 123 12.88 -10.27 3.42
CA GLY A 123 12.36 -10.49 2.07
C GLY A 123 12.17 -11.96 1.69
N ARG A 124 12.50 -12.89 2.57
CA ARG A 124 12.26 -14.34 2.41
C ARG A 124 11.04 -14.77 3.24
N PRO A 125 10.32 -15.83 2.85
CA PRO A 125 9.25 -16.41 3.67
C PRO A 125 9.69 -16.62 5.13
N TYR A 126 8.89 -16.15 6.08
CA TYR A 126 9.13 -16.41 7.50
C TYR A 126 9.03 -17.93 7.77
N LYS A 127 9.82 -18.46 8.71
CA LYS A 127 9.76 -19.87 9.14
C LYS A 127 9.31 -19.96 10.61
N PRO A 128 8.25 -20.72 10.95
CA PRO A 128 7.34 -21.42 10.05
C PRO A 128 6.55 -20.47 9.14
N ASN A 129 6.01 -20.96 8.02
CA ASN A 129 5.26 -20.11 7.09
C ASN A 129 4.02 -19.50 7.76
N ILE A 130 3.89 -18.16 7.78
CA ILE A 130 2.77 -17.46 8.42
C ILE A 130 2.07 -16.56 7.41
N ILE A 131 0.84 -16.93 7.06
CA ILE A 131 0.05 -16.29 6.01
C ILE A 131 -1.34 -15.96 6.54
N PHE A 132 -1.88 -14.83 6.09
CA PHE A 132 -3.30 -14.50 6.18
C PHE A 132 -3.94 -14.63 4.80
N TYR A 133 -5.03 -15.38 4.69
CA TYR A 133 -5.84 -15.53 3.48
C TYR A 133 -7.16 -14.77 3.58
N SER A 134 -7.58 -14.11 2.50
CA SER A 134 -8.93 -13.53 2.37
C SER A 134 -10.01 -14.60 2.20
N GLU A 135 -11.29 -14.24 2.35
CA GLU A 135 -12.41 -15.20 2.37
C GLU A 135 -12.66 -16.03 1.10
N GLU A 136 -12.21 -15.63 -0.10
CA GLU A 136 -12.42 -16.41 -1.35
C GLU A 136 -11.33 -17.47 -1.60
N PHE A 137 -10.65 -17.91 -0.55
CA PHE A 137 -9.77 -19.08 -0.58
C PHE A 137 -10.53 -20.33 -0.10
N SER A 138 -9.96 -21.52 -0.35
CA SER A 138 -10.53 -22.78 0.15
C SER A 138 -10.57 -22.81 1.69
N GLU A 139 -11.45 -23.63 2.27
CA GLU A 139 -11.53 -23.81 3.72
C GLU A 139 -10.19 -24.24 4.31
N GLU A 140 -9.48 -25.18 3.67
CA GLU A 140 -8.12 -25.61 4.05
C GLU A 140 -7.14 -24.44 4.19
N SER A 141 -7.17 -23.48 3.26
CA SER A 141 -6.31 -22.29 3.32
C SER A 141 -6.72 -21.37 4.47
N LYS A 142 -8.01 -21.28 4.75
CA LYS A 142 -8.56 -20.46 5.85
C LYS A 142 -8.26 -21.08 7.21
N GLU A 143 -8.25 -22.40 7.35
CA GLU A 143 -7.90 -23.11 8.58
C GLU A 143 -6.45 -22.81 9.02
N ILE A 144 -5.53 -22.74 8.07
CA ILE A 144 -4.12 -22.41 8.36
C ILE A 144 -3.86 -20.89 8.43
N SER A 145 -4.84 -20.06 8.06
CA SER A 145 -4.74 -18.60 8.04
C SER A 145 -4.52 -18.03 9.44
N LYS A 146 -3.63 -17.05 9.56
CA LYS A 146 -3.31 -16.37 10.82
C LYS A 146 -3.69 -14.90 10.75
N ASP A 147 -4.81 -14.54 11.41
CA ASP A 147 -5.28 -13.15 11.54
C ASP A 147 -4.21 -12.19 12.10
N GLN A 148 -3.28 -12.71 12.91
CA GLN A 148 -2.15 -11.93 13.41
C GLN A 148 -1.34 -11.27 12.28
N VAL A 149 -1.23 -11.89 11.10
CA VAL A 149 -0.42 -11.36 9.99
C VAL A 149 -1.01 -10.07 9.42
N ILE A 150 -2.33 -10.00 9.23
CA ILE A 150 -2.98 -8.77 8.77
C ILE A 150 -2.98 -7.69 9.85
N HIS A 151 -3.08 -8.05 11.13
CA HIS A 151 -2.89 -7.12 12.24
C HIS A 151 -1.46 -6.56 12.32
N ASP A 152 -0.45 -7.43 12.16
CA ASP A 152 0.96 -7.05 12.09
C ASP A 152 1.23 -6.12 10.90
N PHE A 153 0.65 -6.41 9.74
CA PHE A 153 0.73 -5.55 8.57
C PHE A 153 0.11 -4.17 8.82
N ILE A 154 -1.10 -4.12 9.40
CA ILE A 154 -1.74 -2.86 9.79
C ILE A 154 -0.89 -2.08 10.80
N LYS A 155 -0.22 -2.76 11.73
CA LYS A 155 0.69 -2.15 12.71
C LYS A 155 1.97 -1.65 12.05
N PHE A 156 2.50 -2.38 11.08
CA PHE A 156 3.66 -1.96 10.29
C PHE A 156 3.40 -0.64 9.56
N LEU A 157 2.20 -0.45 9.02
CA LEU A 157 1.77 0.82 8.40
C LEU A 157 1.73 2.02 9.37
N LYS A 158 1.81 1.81 10.71
CA LYS A 158 1.91 2.89 11.71
C LYS A 158 3.34 3.32 12.02
N LYS A 159 4.31 2.39 11.97
CA LYS A 159 5.67 2.59 12.53
C LYS A 159 6.68 3.25 11.57
N LYS A 160 6.31 3.46 10.31
CA LYS A 160 7.10 4.16 9.30
C LYS A 160 6.26 5.28 8.70
#